data_AF-A0AAN4WK63-F1
#
_entry.id   AF-A0AAN4WK63-F1
#
_cell.length_a   1.000
_cell.length_b   1.000
_cell.length_c   1.000
_cell.angle_alpha   90.00
_cell.angle_beta   90.00
_cell.angle_gamma   90.00
#
_symmetry.space_group_name_H-M   'P 1'
#
loop_
_entity.id
_entity.type
_entity.pdbx_description
1 polymer ?
#
loop_
_entity_poly.entity_id
_entity_poly.type
_entity_poly.pdbx_seq_one_letter_code
_entity_poly.pdbx_strand_id
1 'polypeptide(L)' 'MDFYQLIKERRALLGLTQQDLADYTGLSPRIIKSIETGKANPSIGTLGKIADILGLEIIMQVKEIKV' A
#
# COMPACT_ATOMS: atom_id res chain seq x y z
N MET A 1 -7.77 -0.26 11.57
CA MET A 1 -6.43 -0.25 10.93
C MET A 1 -6.56 0.61 9.68
N ASP A 2 -5.75 1.67 9.55
CA ASP A 2 -5.73 2.46 8.31
C ASP A 2 -4.90 1.72 7.25
N PHE A 3 -5.18 1.91 5.96
CA PHE A 3 -4.51 1.19 4.88
C PHE A 3 -3.01 1.53 4.80
N TYR A 4 -2.60 2.74 5.20
CA TYR A 4 -1.18 3.10 5.29
C TYR A 4 -0.42 2.21 6.27
N GLN A 5 -1.04 1.91 7.41
CA GLN A 5 -0.47 1.04 8.43
C GLN A 5 -0.47 -0.43 7.97
N LEU A 6 -1.53 -0.87 7.28
CA LEU A 6 -1.60 -2.20 6.67
C LEU A 6 -0.44 -2.44 5.70
N ILE A 7 -0.16 -1.48 4.81
CA ILE A 7 0.96 -1.56 3.85
C ILE A 7 2.29 -1.73 4.60
N LYS A 8 2.54 -0.88 5.61
CA LYS A 8 3.78 -0.91 6.38
C LYS A 8 3.98 -2.22 7.13
N GLU A 9 2.94 -2.70 7.80
CA GLU A 9 3.01 -3.95 8.57
C GLU A 9 3.15 -5.16 7.66
N ARG A 10 2.41 -5.21 6.55
CA ARG A 10 2.53 -6.28 5.57
C ARG A 10 3.92 -6.33 4.96
N ARG A 11 4.49 -5.17 4.59
CA ARG A 11 5.87 -5.08 4.10
C ARG A 11 6.86 -5.64 5.12
N ALA A 12 6.74 -5.24 6.39
CA ALA A 12 7.62 -5.70 7.45
C ALA A 12 7.48 -7.22 7.71
N LEU A 13 6.26 -7.76 7.67
CA LEU A 13 6.00 -9.21 7.78
C LEU A 13 6.65 -10.02 6.66
N LEU A 14 6.77 -9.46 5.46
CA LEU A 14 7.46 -10.07 4.33
C LEU A 14 8.99 -9.89 4.38
N GLY A 15 9.52 -9.24 5.42
CA GLY A 15 10.96 -8.99 5.57
C GLY A 15 11.52 -7.93 4.61
N LEU A 16 10.65 -7.15 3.95
CA LEU A 16 11.06 -6.15 2.97
C LEU A 16 11.39 -4.82 3.62
N THR A 17 12.43 -4.14 3.16
CA THR A 17 12.70 -2.73 3.48
C THR A 17 11.86 -1.79 2.61
N GLN A 18 11.80 -0.50 2.96
CA GLN A 18 11.17 0.51 2.10
C GLN A 18 11.88 0.66 0.76
N GLN A 19 13.19 0.36 0.70
CA GLN A 19 13.96 0.36 -0.53
C GLN A 19 13.55 -0.82 -1.42
N ASP A 20 13.42 -2.02 -0.85
CA ASP A 20 13.00 -3.20 -1.62
C ASP A 20 11.61 -3.00 -2.24
N LEU A 21 10.65 -2.50 -1.46
CA LEU A 21 9.32 -2.21 -1.98
C LEU A 21 9.33 -1.13 -3.08
N ALA A 22 10.19 -0.11 -2.92
CA ALA A 22 10.38 0.91 -3.95
C ALA A 22 10.92 0.30 -5.24
N ASP A 23 11.95 -0.55 -5.15
CA ASP A 23 12.58 -1.19 -6.30
C ASP A 23 11.61 -2.12 -7.04
N TYR A 24 10.85 -2.94 -6.30
CA TYR A 24 9.86 -3.85 -6.91
C TYR A 24 8.67 -3.11 -7.54
N THR A 25 8.28 -1.96 -7.01
CA THR A 25 7.16 -1.17 -7.54
C THR A 25 7.58 -0.16 -8.61
N GLY A 26 8.89 0.06 -8.78
CA GLY A 26 9.44 1.15 -9.60
C GLY A 26 9.10 2.54 -9.07
N LEU A 27 8.82 2.66 -7.76
CA LEU A 27 8.54 3.93 -7.09
C LEU A 27 9.80 4.41 -6.36
N SER A 28 9.85 5.68 -5.99
CA SER A 28 10.94 6.15 -5.13
C SER A 28 10.71 5.71 -3.67
N PRO A 29 11.78 5.42 -2.90
CA PRO A 29 11.70 5.15 -1.47
C PRO A 29 11.01 6.27 -0.68
N ARG A 30 11.18 7.53 -1.15
CA ARG A 30 10.48 8.70 -0.60
C ARG A 30 8.97 8.57 -0.73
N ILE A 31 8.47 8.10 -1.88
CA ILE A 31 7.04 7.89 -2.10
C ILE A 31 6.53 6.76 -1.21
N ILE A 32 7.25 5.63 -1.12
CA ILE A 32 6.88 4.52 -0.21
C ILE A 32 6.79 5.01 1.24
N LYS A 33 7.80 5.73 1.73
CA LYS A 33 7.79 6.32 3.08
C LYS A 33 6.63 7.28 3.27
N SER A 34 6.33 8.12 2.28
CA SER A 34 5.22 9.08 2.36
C SER A 34 3.86 8.39 2.42
N ILE A 35 3.68 7.28 1.68
CA ILE A 35 2.48 6.45 1.73
C ILE A 35 2.37 5.81 3.12
N GLU A 36 3.40 5.12 3.62
CA GLU A 36 3.37 4.44 4.92
C GLU A 36 3.19 5.37 6.13
N THR A 37 3.41 6.68 5.95
CA THR A 37 3.21 7.70 6.99
C THR A 37 1.92 8.50 6.81
N GLY A 38 1.06 8.13 5.85
CA GLY A 38 -0.21 8.81 5.57
C GLY A 38 -0.06 10.21 4.97
N LYS A 39 1.13 10.56 4.48
CA LYS A 39 1.44 11.89 3.91
C LYS A 39 1.22 11.98 2.41
N ALA A 40 1.01 10.85 1.73
CA ALA A 40 0.72 10.79 0.31
C ALA A 40 -0.66 10.17 0.06
N ASN A 41 -1.34 10.65 -0.98
CA ASN A 41 -2.54 10.04 -1.53
C ASN A 41 -2.18 9.33 -2.84
N PRO A 42 -1.88 8.01 -2.83
CA PRO A 42 -1.50 7.27 -4.02
C PRO A 42 -2.69 7.08 -4.98
N SER A 43 -2.41 7.04 -6.28
CA SER A 43 -3.43 6.64 -7.27
C SER A 43 -3.78 5.15 -7.12
N ILE A 44 -4.92 4.73 -7.68
CA ILE A 44 -5.30 3.31 -7.69
C ILE A 44 -4.25 2.43 -8.38
N GLY A 45 -3.59 2.94 -9.43
CA GLY A 45 -2.52 2.22 -10.12
C GLY A 45 -1.27 2.06 -9.24
N THR A 46 -0.92 3.08 -8.45
CA THR A 46 0.15 2.99 -7.46
C THR A 46 -0.21 1.99 -6.35
N LEU A 47 -1.45 2.01 -5.88
CA LEU A 47 -1.94 1.04 -4.90
C LEU A 47 -1.91 -0.38 -5.45
N GLY A 48 -2.30 -0.59 -6.71
CA GLY A 48 -2.24 -1.90 -7.37
C GLY A 48 -0.82 -2.47 -7.38
N LYS A 49 0.17 -1.68 -7.82
CA LYS A 49 1.58 -2.10 -7.79
C LYS A 49 2.05 -2.51 -6.39
N ILE A 50 1.69 -1.72 -5.37
CA ILE A 50 2.05 -2.04 -3.99
C ILE A 50 1.34 -3.31 -3.53
N ALA A 51 0.05 -3.45 -3.84
CA ALA A 51 -0.76 -4.59 -3.47
C ALA A 51 -0.20 -5.89 -4.08
N ASP A 52 0.18 -5.87 -5.37
CA ASP A 52 0.76 -7.02 -6.06
C ASP A 52 2.04 -7.53 -5.36
N ILE A 53 2.97 -6.63 -5.02
CA ILE A 53 4.22 -6.98 -4.33
C ILE A 53 3.97 -7.47 -2.90
N LEU A 54 2.98 -6.90 -2.23
CA LEU A 54 2.64 -7.27 -0.85
C LEU A 54 1.68 -8.47 -0.75
N GLY A 55 1.23 -9.02 -1.88
CA GLY A 55 0.24 -10.09 -1.94
C GLY A 55 -1.08 -9.68 -1.28
N LEU A 56 -1.54 -8.47 -1.59
CA LEU A 56 -2.82 -7.90 -1.13
C LEU A 56 -3.78 -7.79 -2.31
N GLU A 57 -5.08 -7.84 -2.01
CA GLU A 57 -6.13 -7.60 -2.99
C GLU A 57 -6.89 -6.31 -2.67
N ILE A 58 -7.20 -5.54 -3.71
CA ILE A 58 -8.06 -4.36 -3.60
C ILE A 58 -9.47 -4.78 -4.01
N ILE A 59 -10.39 -4.76 -3.04
CA ILE A 59 -11.78 -5.18 -3.24
C ILE A 59 -12.73 -3.98 -3.19
N MET A 60 -13.71 -3.96 -4.09
CA MET A 60 -14.86 -3.05 -4.01
C MET A 60 -16.05 -3.84 -3.47
N GLN A 61 -16.78 -3.25 -2.54
CA GLN A 61 -17.98 -3.85 -1.95
C GLN A 61 -19.14 -2.88 -2.07
N VAL A 62 -20.34 -3.43 -2.29
CA VAL A 62 -21.58 -2.63 -2.31
C VAL A 62 -21.77 -2.03 -0.93
N LYS A 63 -21.95 -0.71 -0.87
CA LYS A 63 -22.21 -0.01 0.40
C LYS A 63 -23.60 -0.40 0.90
N GLU A 64 -23.67 -0.98 2.09
CA GLU A 64 -24.95 -1.16 2.79
C GLU A 64 -25.53 0.20 3.14
N ILE A 65 -26.68 0.51 2.57
CA ILE A 65 -27.46 1.71 2.91
C ILE A 65 -28.49 1.28 3.95
N LYS A 66 -28.28 1.68 5.20
CA LYS A 66 -29.34 1.62 6.21
C LYS A 66 -30.38 2.68 5.84
N VAL A 67 -31.54 2.23 5.38
CA VAL A 67 -32.74 3.06 5.20
C VAL A 67 -33.32 3.40 6.56
#